data_AF-A0A3D5PBT7-F1
#
_entry.id   AF-A0A3D5PBT7-F1
#
_cell.length_a   1.000
_cell.length_b   1.000
_cell.length_c   1.000
_cell.angle_alpha   90.00
_cell.angle_beta   90.00
_cell.angle_gamma   90.00
#
_symmetry.space_group_name_H-M   'P 1'
#
loop_
_entity.id
_entity.type
_entity.pdbx_description
1 polymer ?
#
loop_
_entity_poly.entity_id
_entity_poly.type
_entity_poly.pdbx_seq_one_letter_code
_entity_poly.pdbx_strand_id
1 'polypeptide(L)'
;MAKLIHADFYKTFHRAYFYILAAGLAALCFLINSAMRGGMYGNMSSSVQFAVMLMEYPVVILPLVTQIVFSEEFQFHTLKNTASYGTNRTLLFTAKLIASILLCMILAAVVLAAYFGSMFIFLKHDAEFTSGLLNNFFMRLGVSCAIYAACITMSAFFTVLFRRNGLAIFFYYGVFYLMQYFLVLLHLEKFEPYLLEAQFAVIRKPSVTSFQKPLMVSAVTALVFFIAGAVAFRKKDLC
;
A
#
# COMPACT_ATOMS: atom_id res chain seq x y z
N MET A 1 -10.87 1.42 -20.89
CA MET A 1 -10.16 1.42 -19.59
C MET A 1 -9.89 2.82 -19.05
N ALA A 2 -9.18 3.70 -19.77
CA ALA A 2 -8.85 5.04 -19.27
C ALA A 2 -10.06 5.88 -18.80
N LYS A 3 -11.22 5.80 -19.49
CA LYS A 3 -12.46 6.47 -19.05
C LYS A 3 -13.00 5.97 -17.71
N LEU A 4 -12.86 4.67 -17.42
CA LEU A 4 -13.28 4.07 -16.14
C LEU A 4 -12.36 4.53 -15.02
N ILE A 5 -11.05 4.50 -15.27
CA ILE A 5 -10.03 5.00 -14.34
C ILE A 5 -10.29 6.47 -14.02
N HIS A 6 -10.49 7.31 -15.05
CA HIS A 6 -10.80 8.74 -14.86
C HIS A 6 -12.06 8.96 -14.03
N ALA A 7 -13.11 8.16 -14.23
CA ALA A 7 -14.34 8.24 -13.43
C ALA A 7 -14.09 7.91 -11.95
N ASP A 8 -13.32 6.86 -11.65
CA ASP A 8 -12.96 6.50 -10.27
C ASP A 8 -12.08 7.57 -9.61
N PHE A 9 -11.15 8.17 -10.36
CA PHE A 9 -10.35 9.31 -9.90
C PHE A 9 -11.19 10.53 -9.58
N TYR A 10 -12.07 10.91 -10.51
CA TYR A 10 -12.93 12.08 -10.36
C TYR A 10 -13.78 11.95 -9.08
N LYS A 11 -14.41 10.80 -8.85
CA LYS A 11 -15.18 10.55 -7.64
C LYS A 11 -14.33 10.63 -6.37
N THR A 12 -13.17 9.99 -6.37
CA THR A 12 -12.29 9.94 -5.19
C THR A 12 -11.78 11.33 -4.81
N PHE A 13 -11.39 12.15 -5.78
CA PHE A 13 -10.94 13.53 -5.55
C PHE A 13 -12.03 14.51 -5.13
N HIS A 14 -13.30 14.17 -5.26
CA HIS A 14 -14.41 15.01 -4.77
C HIS A 14 -14.90 14.58 -3.37
N ARG A 15 -14.27 13.57 -2.76
CA ARG A 15 -14.67 13.06 -1.44
C ARG A 15 -13.77 13.59 -0.34
N ALA A 16 -14.40 14.08 0.73
CA ALA A 16 -13.69 14.54 1.93
C ALA A 16 -12.84 13.43 2.57
N TYR A 17 -13.27 12.17 2.53
CA TYR A 17 -12.58 11.06 3.19
C TYR A 17 -11.13 10.87 2.73
N PHE A 18 -10.84 11.00 1.43
CA PHE A 18 -9.48 10.88 0.91
C PHE A 18 -8.58 12.02 1.42
N TYR A 19 -9.09 13.26 1.45
CA TYR A 19 -8.35 14.40 1.98
C TYR A 19 -8.15 14.34 3.50
N ILE A 20 -9.15 13.87 4.25
CA ILE A 20 -9.01 13.67 5.70
C ILE A 20 -7.91 12.65 5.99
N LEU A 21 -7.87 11.55 5.24
CA LEU A 21 -6.82 10.55 5.37
C LEU A 21 -5.44 11.12 5.00
N ALA A 22 -5.33 11.84 3.87
CA ALA A 22 -4.08 12.48 3.47
C ALA A 22 -3.60 13.52 4.49
N ALA A 23 -4.51 14.37 4.98
CA ALA A 23 -4.22 15.39 5.98
C ALA A 23 -3.82 14.77 7.33
N GLY A 24 -4.48 13.69 7.76
CA GLY A 24 -4.12 12.96 8.97
C GLY A 24 -2.72 12.36 8.90
N LEU A 25 -2.35 11.77 7.77
CA LEU A 25 -1.00 11.23 7.55
C LEU A 25 0.05 12.32 7.46
N ALA A 26 -0.25 13.43 6.78
CA ALA A 26 0.63 14.57 6.73
C ALA A 26 0.85 15.17 8.13
N ALA A 27 -0.22 15.35 8.91
CA ALA A 27 -0.13 15.83 10.29
C ALA A 27 0.73 14.91 11.16
N LEU A 28 0.58 13.58 11.03
CA LEU A 28 1.44 12.60 11.69
C LEU A 28 2.91 12.77 11.30
N CYS A 29 3.23 13.00 10.02
CA CYS A 29 4.61 13.26 9.58
C CYS A 29 5.20 14.51 10.24
N PHE A 30 4.40 15.58 10.33
CA PHE A 30 4.80 16.81 11.03
C PHE A 30 5.04 16.57 12.52
N LEU A 31 4.16 15.79 13.18
CA LEU A 31 4.31 15.43 14.59
C LEU A 31 5.54 14.57 14.86
N ILE A 32 5.85 13.62 13.99
CA ILE A 32 7.04 12.77 14.11
C ILE A 32 8.31 13.63 14.03
N ASN A 33 8.44 14.46 12.99
CA ASN A 33 9.63 15.30 12.82
C ASN A 33 9.73 16.37 13.92
N SER A 34 8.60 16.92 14.40
CA SER A 34 8.63 17.88 15.52
C SER A 34 9.02 17.23 16.85
N ALA A 35 8.59 15.99 17.10
CA ALA A 35 8.97 15.22 18.30
C ALA A 35 10.45 14.82 18.30
N MET A 36 11.06 14.59 17.13
CA MET A 36 12.49 14.29 17.02
C MET A 36 13.38 15.51 17.27
N ARG A 37 12.81 16.72 17.20
CA ARG A 37 13.55 17.98 17.39
C ARG A 37 14.17 18.05 18.78
N GLY A 38 15.49 18.28 18.83
CA GLY A 38 16.23 18.45 20.08
C GLY A 38 16.60 17.15 20.81
N GLY A 39 16.20 15.98 20.29
CA GLY A 39 16.63 14.67 20.78
C GLY A 39 17.85 14.13 20.04
N MET A 40 18.31 12.93 20.44
CA MET A 40 19.45 12.22 19.81
C MET A 40 19.23 11.94 18.31
N TYR A 41 17.98 11.91 17.86
CA TYR A 41 17.57 11.73 16.45
C TYR A 41 17.18 13.04 15.75
N GLY A 42 17.50 14.20 16.32
CA GLY A 42 17.10 15.53 15.80
C GLY A 42 17.86 16.03 14.57
N ASN A 43 18.46 15.13 13.80
CA ASN A 43 19.29 15.41 12.63
C ASN A 43 18.67 14.83 11.36
N MET A 44 18.95 15.47 10.23
CA MET A 44 18.40 15.11 8.94
C MET A 44 18.72 13.65 8.55
N SER A 45 19.95 13.17 8.72
CA SER A 45 20.31 11.78 8.41
C SER A 45 19.51 10.75 9.22
N SER A 46 19.31 11.01 10.51
CA SER A 46 18.56 10.15 11.43
C SER A 46 17.08 10.06 11.05
N SER A 47 16.49 11.17 10.62
CA SER A 47 15.11 11.20 10.10
C SER A 47 14.98 10.33 8.85
N VAL A 48 15.91 10.41 7.89
CA VAL A 48 15.83 9.55 6.70
C VAL A 48 16.01 8.06 7.03
N GLN A 49 16.88 7.71 7.98
CA GLN A 49 16.98 6.32 8.45
C GLN A 49 15.69 5.86 9.16
N PHE A 50 15.07 6.74 9.95
CA PHE A 50 13.78 6.47 10.57
C PHE A 50 12.68 6.27 9.52
N ALA A 51 12.69 7.04 8.43
CA ALA A 51 11.76 6.86 7.31
C ALA A 51 11.88 5.48 6.65
N VAL A 52 13.09 4.90 6.60
CA VAL A 52 13.28 3.51 6.13
C VAL A 52 12.60 2.51 7.06
N MET A 53 12.68 2.72 8.38
CA MET A 53 11.98 1.87 9.35
C MET A 53 10.46 1.98 9.24
N LEU A 54 9.96 3.16 8.84
CA LEU A 54 8.53 3.40 8.67
C LEU A 54 7.92 2.80 7.39
N MET A 55 8.72 2.25 6.47
CA MET A 55 8.22 1.74 5.18
C MET A 55 7.25 0.54 5.29
N GLU A 56 7.16 -0.13 6.43
CA GLU A 56 6.22 -1.23 6.62
C GLU A 56 4.79 -0.75 6.92
N TYR A 57 4.65 0.38 7.62
CA TYR A 57 3.36 0.87 8.12
C TYR A 57 2.34 1.29 7.06
N PRO A 58 2.71 1.80 5.87
CA PRO A 58 1.74 2.09 4.81
C PRO A 58 0.86 0.90 4.44
N VAL A 59 1.33 -0.34 4.64
CA VAL A 59 0.56 -1.58 4.38
C VAL A 59 -0.76 -1.62 5.15
N VAL A 60 -0.81 -1.00 6.34
CA VAL A 60 -2.02 -0.90 7.17
C VAL A 60 -3.09 -0.05 6.48
N ILE A 61 -2.71 0.92 5.67
CA ILE A 61 -3.64 1.90 5.09
C ILE A 61 -4.16 1.43 3.72
N LEU A 62 -3.44 0.53 3.04
CA LEU A 62 -3.80 0.04 1.71
C LEU A 62 -5.23 -0.53 1.61
N PRO A 63 -5.74 -1.31 2.59
CA PRO A 63 -7.11 -1.79 2.55
C PRO A 63 -8.15 -0.68 2.52
N LEU A 64 -7.93 0.39 3.29
CA LEU A 64 -8.83 1.54 3.32
C LEU A 64 -8.93 2.19 1.94
N VAL A 65 -7.79 2.39 1.26
CA VAL A 65 -7.77 2.97 -0.10
C VAL A 65 -8.48 2.05 -1.09
N THR A 66 -8.23 0.75 -1.05
CA THR A 66 -8.93 -0.19 -1.94
C THR A 66 -10.44 -0.20 -1.70
N GLN A 67 -10.89 -0.02 -0.45
CA GLN A 67 -12.33 0.08 -0.17
C GLN A 67 -12.96 1.35 -0.70
N ILE A 68 -12.28 2.49 -0.66
CA ILE A 68 -12.81 3.72 -1.27
C ILE A 68 -13.18 3.49 -2.74
N VAL A 69 -12.36 2.73 -3.47
CA VAL A 69 -12.54 2.45 -4.91
C VAL A 69 -13.55 1.33 -5.17
N PHE A 70 -13.54 0.27 -4.36
CA PHE A 70 -14.35 -0.93 -4.60
C PHE A 70 -15.70 -0.94 -3.88
N SER A 71 -15.83 -0.31 -2.69
CA SER A 71 -17.04 -0.47 -1.89
C SER A 71 -18.26 0.27 -2.43
N GLU A 72 -18.07 1.28 -3.29
CA GLU A 72 -19.19 2.01 -3.91
C GLU A 72 -20.11 1.07 -4.70
N GLU A 73 -19.55 0.21 -5.54
CA GLU A 73 -20.37 -0.61 -6.44
C GLU A 73 -21.10 -1.74 -5.71
N PHE A 74 -20.53 -2.20 -4.60
CA PHE A 74 -21.18 -3.17 -3.72
C PHE A 74 -22.26 -2.54 -2.83
N GLN A 75 -22.08 -1.29 -2.40
CA GLN A 75 -23.07 -0.57 -1.59
C GLN A 75 -24.23 -0.01 -2.41
N PHE A 76 -23.98 0.52 -3.60
CA PHE A 76 -25.00 1.17 -4.43
C PHE A 76 -25.60 0.27 -5.51
N HIS A 77 -25.28 -1.04 -5.52
CA HIS A 77 -25.73 -2.02 -6.53
C HIS A 77 -25.46 -1.62 -8.00
N THR A 78 -24.62 -0.61 -8.24
CA THR A 78 -24.34 -0.06 -9.58
C THR A 78 -23.53 -1.02 -10.46
N LEU A 79 -22.91 -2.03 -9.86
CA LEU A 79 -22.26 -3.16 -10.54
C LEU A 79 -23.20 -3.84 -11.56
N LYS A 80 -24.51 -3.92 -11.25
CA LYS A 80 -25.51 -4.47 -12.16
C LYS A 80 -25.70 -3.58 -13.38
N ASN A 81 -25.83 -2.27 -13.18
CA ASN A 81 -26.01 -1.32 -14.27
C ASN A 81 -24.80 -1.34 -15.20
N THR A 82 -23.58 -1.30 -14.67
CA THR A 82 -22.35 -1.32 -15.48
C THR A 82 -22.13 -2.65 -16.21
N ALA A 83 -22.51 -3.79 -15.60
CA ALA A 83 -22.48 -5.09 -16.26
C ALA A 83 -23.55 -5.20 -17.37
N SER A 84 -24.74 -4.64 -17.17
CA SER A 84 -25.83 -4.59 -18.17
C SER A 84 -25.48 -3.70 -19.37
N TYR A 85 -24.63 -2.70 -19.19
CA TYR A 85 -24.05 -1.91 -20.29
C TYR A 85 -23.01 -2.67 -21.15
N GLY A 86 -22.81 -3.98 -20.91
CA GLY A 86 -21.95 -4.83 -21.74
C GLY A 86 -20.45 -4.72 -21.45
N THR A 87 -20.05 -4.10 -20.34
CA THR A 87 -18.63 -4.01 -19.98
C THR A 87 -18.10 -5.34 -19.45
N ASN A 88 -16.98 -5.83 -19.99
CA ASN A 88 -16.33 -7.04 -19.51
C ASN A 88 -15.95 -6.90 -18.02
N ARG A 89 -16.45 -7.80 -17.17
CA ARG A 89 -16.23 -7.82 -15.71
C ARG A 89 -14.74 -7.81 -15.35
N THR A 90 -13.91 -8.51 -16.12
CA THR A 90 -12.45 -8.55 -15.91
C THR A 90 -11.81 -7.18 -16.17
N LEU A 91 -12.29 -6.47 -17.19
CA LEU A 91 -11.77 -5.14 -17.55
C LEU A 91 -12.12 -4.12 -16.46
N LEU A 92 -13.31 -4.23 -15.88
CA LEU A 92 -13.73 -3.39 -14.74
C LEU A 92 -12.84 -3.64 -13.51
N PHE A 93 -12.62 -4.90 -13.14
CA PHE A 93 -11.72 -5.25 -12.04
C PHE A 93 -10.30 -4.70 -12.25
N THR A 94 -9.71 -4.92 -13.43
CA THR A 94 -8.36 -4.42 -13.73
C THR A 94 -8.30 -2.89 -13.73
N ALA A 95 -9.31 -2.20 -14.25
CA ALA A 95 -9.36 -0.74 -14.24
C ALA A 95 -9.38 -0.19 -12.80
N LYS A 96 -10.17 -0.79 -11.90
CA LYS A 96 -10.22 -0.41 -10.49
C LYS A 96 -8.92 -0.70 -9.75
N LEU A 97 -8.31 -1.84 -10.03
CA LEU A 97 -7.03 -2.19 -9.45
C LEU A 97 -5.97 -1.14 -9.82
N ILE A 98 -5.88 -0.79 -11.11
CA ILE A 98 -4.95 0.26 -11.59
C ILE A 98 -5.27 1.60 -10.94
N ALA A 99 -6.56 1.98 -10.85
CA ALA A 99 -6.97 3.21 -10.17
C ALA A 99 -6.52 3.24 -8.69
N SER A 100 -6.68 2.12 -7.96
CA SER A 100 -6.25 2.01 -6.57
C SER A 100 -4.72 2.12 -6.41
N ILE A 101 -3.93 1.51 -7.30
CA ILE A 101 -2.46 1.63 -7.29
C ILE A 101 -2.04 3.07 -7.54
N LEU A 102 -2.63 3.73 -8.54
CA LEU A 102 -2.32 5.12 -8.86
C LEU A 102 -2.73 6.07 -7.73
N LEU A 103 -3.89 5.87 -7.09
CA LEU A 103 -4.32 6.65 -5.92
C LEU A 103 -3.36 6.49 -4.74
N CYS A 104 -2.89 5.26 -4.46
CA CYS A 104 -1.87 5.02 -3.45
C CYS A 104 -0.55 5.71 -3.79
N MET A 105 -0.14 5.76 -5.07
CA MET A 105 1.06 6.50 -5.48
C MET A 105 0.93 8.00 -5.24
N ILE A 106 -0.23 8.59 -5.55
CA ILE A 106 -0.48 10.01 -5.27
C ILE A 106 -0.44 10.28 -3.76
N LEU A 107 -1.09 9.42 -2.97
CA LEU A 107 -1.06 9.54 -1.51
C LEU A 107 0.37 9.41 -0.96
N ALA A 108 1.15 8.46 -1.45
CA ALA A 108 2.55 8.30 -1.08
C ALA A 108 3.39 9.53 -1.42
N ALA A 109 3.19 10.14 -2.60
CA ALA A 109 3.87 11.37 -2.99
C ALA A 109 3.54 12.54 -2.05
N VAL A 110 2.26 12.70 -1.68
CA VAL A 110 1.82 13.74 -0.73
C VAL A 110 2.45 13.52 0.66
N VAL A 111 2.44 12.28 1.15
CA VAL A 111 3.01 11.93 2.46
C VAL A 111 4.53 12.12 2.48
N LEU A 112 5.23 11.72 1.41
CA LEU A 112 6.68 11.94 1.29
C LEU A 112 7.01 13.43 1.22
N ALA A 113 6.25 14.22 0.45
CA ALA A 113 6.43 15.66 0.40
C ALA A 113 6.21 16.32 1.77
N ALA A 114 5.20 15.90 2.52
CA ALA A 114 4.96 16.36 3.88
C ALA A 114 6.08 15.94 4.85
N TYR A 115 6.59 14.71 4.71
CA TYR A 115 7.67 14.19 5.56
C TYR A 115 9.00 14.92 5.33
N PHE A 116 9.46 15.00 4.07
CA PHE A 116 10.69 15.72 3.74
C PHE A 116 10.53 17.23 3.96
N GLY A 117 9.36 17.80 3.64
CA GLY A 117 9.08 19.21 3.91
C GLY A 117 9.15 19.55 5.40
N SER A 118 8.54 18.72 6.27
CA SER A 118 8.63 18.92 7.73
C SER A 118 10.04 18.66 8.27
N MET A 119 10.77 17.69 7.72
CA MET A 119 12.18 17.45 8.06
C MET A 119 13.05 18.69 7.80
N PHE A 120 12.90 19.36 6.65
CA PHE A 120 13.63 20.61 6.35
C PHE A 120 13.28 21.77 7.29
N ILE A 121 12.05 21.79 7.84
CA ILE A 121 11.59 22.87 8.74
C ILE A 121 12.10 22.65 10.17
N PHE A 122 12.05 21.41 10.68
CA PHE A 122 12.27 21.14 12.10
C PHE A 122 13.67 20.64 12.47
N LEU A 123 14.38 19.97 11.56
CA LEU A 123 15.65 19.29 11.88
C LEU A 123 16.86 20.03 11.33
N LYS A 124 18.00 19.86 12.01
CA LYS A 124 19.27 20.46 11.60
C LYS A 124 19.96 19.60 10.55
N HIS A 125 20.59 20.27 9.59
CA HIS A 125 21.41 19.63 8.57
C HIS A 125 22.73 19.15 9.19
N ASP A 126 23.07 17.88 8.95
CA ASP A 126 24.25 17.23 9.48
C ASP A 126 25.18 16.74 8.35
N ALA A 127 26.48 16.56 8.66
CA ALA A 127 27.49 16.17 7.67
C ALA A 127 27.28 14.75 7.12
N GLU A 128 26.54 13.89 7.82
CA GLU A 128 26.21 12.54 7.34
C GLU A 128 25.06 12.52 6.34
N PHE A 129 24.35 13.65 6.16
CA PHE A 129 23.35 13.83 5.12
C PHE A 129 24.01 13.90 3.74
N THR A 130 24.29 12.73 3.18
CA THR A 130 24.94 12.57 1.87
C THR A 130 23.92 12.18 0.80
N SER A 131 24.18 12.56 -0.45
CA SER A 131 23.39 12.13 -1.62
C SER A 131 23.26 10.60 -1.73
N GLY A 132 24.28 9.85 -1.28
CA GLY A 132 24.24 8.39 -1.19
C GLY A 132 23.15 7.86 -0.24
N LEU A 133 22.88 8.56 0.88
CA LEU A 133 21.85 8.17 1.83
C LEU A 133 20.45 8.34 1.21
N LEU A 134 20.21 9.45 0.51
CA LEU A 134 18.98 9.68 -0.25
C LEU A 134 18.81 8.64 -1.37
N ASN A 135 19.86 8.33 -2.13
CA ASN A 135 19.79 7.31 -3.18
C ASN A 135 19.40 5.94 -2.61
N ASN A 136 20.01 5.55 -1.48
CA ASN A 136 19.66 4.32 -0.77
C ASN A 136 18.18 4.33 -0.33
N PHE A 137 17.68 5.45 0.15
CA PHE A 137 16.27 5.60 0.52
C PHE A 137 15.34 5.43 -0.70
N PHE A 138 15.61 6.11 -1.81
CA PHE A 138 14.78 6.02 -3.02
C PHE A 138 14.82 4.62 -3.66
N MET A 139 15.97 3.94 -3.63
CA MET A 139 16.04 2.54 -4.06
C MET A 139 15.15 1.63 -3.21
N ARG A 140 15.20 1.77 -1.88
CA ARG A 140 14.33 1.01 -0.96
C ARG A 140 12.86 1.34 -1.18
N LEU A 141 12.53 2.61 -1.37
CA LEU A 141 11.18 3.07 -1.68
C LEU A 141 10.65 2.42 -2.97
N GLY A 142 11.47 2.36 -4.02
CA GLY A 142 11.09 1.72 -5.29
C GLY A 142 10.76 0.24 -5.14
N VAL A 143 11.53 -0.48 -4.32
CA VAL A 143 11.25 -1.90 -4.00
C VAL A 143 9.99 -2.04 -3.15
N SER A 144 9.81 -1.17 -2.14
CA SER A 144 8.61 -1.12 -1.32
C SER A 144 7.35 -0.85 -2.15
N CYS A 145 7.42 -0.03 -3.19
CA CYS A 145 6.30 0.21 -4.11
C CYS A 145 5.82 -1.07 -4.80
N ALA A 146 6.72 -2.00 -5.15
CA ALA A 146 6.33 -3.30 -5.71
C ALA A 146 5.58 -4.15 -4.67
N ILE A 147 6.04 -4.14 -3.41
CA ILE A 147 5.36 -4.82 -2.30
C ILE A 147 3.98 -4.20 -2.05
N TYR A 148 3.87 -2.87 -2.06
CA TYR A 148 2.59 -2.18 -1.90
C TYR A 148 1.62 -2.55 -3.02
N ALA A 149 2.09 -2.63 -4.28
CA ALA A 149 1.26 -3.07 -5.39
C ALA A 149 0.72 -4.50 -5.17
N ALA A 150 1.57 -5.43 -4.70
CA ALA A 150 1.15 -6.78 -4.33
C ALA A 150 0.10 -6.77 -3.19
N CYS A 151 0.33 -5.98 -2.15
CA CYS A 151 -0.62 -5.82 -1.04
C CYS A 151 -1.97 -5.25 -1.50
N ILE A 152 -1.96 -4.27 -2.42
CA ILE A 152 -3.18 -3.71 -3.03
C ILE A 152 -3.94 -4.80 -3.80
N THR A 153 -3.26 -5.66 -4.57
CA THR A 153 -3.92 -6.76 -5.27
C THR A 153 -4.54 -7.78 -4.31
N MET A 154 -3.86 -8.09 -3.20
CA MET A 154 -4.36 -8.96 -2.14
C MET A 154 -5.59 -8.36 -1.45
N SER A 155 -5.55 -7.06 -1.14
CA SER A 155 -6.70 -6.35 -0.55
C SER A 155 -7.89 -6.27 -1.50
N ALA A 156 -7.64 -6.03 -2.80
CA ALA A 156 -8.68 -6.04 -3.82
C ALA A 156 -9.35 -7.42 -3.93
N PHE A 157 -8.57 -8.52 -3.87
CA PHE A 157 -9.10 -9.88 -3.82
C PHE A 157 -10.04 -10.09 -2.63
N PHE A 158 -9.64 -9.74 -1.41
CA PHE A 158 -10.49 -9.90 -0.23
C PHE A 158 -11.74 -9.02 -0.27
N THR A 159 -11.62 -7.81 -0.82
CA THR A 159 -12.76 -6.91 -1.02
C THR A 159 -13.76 -7.47 -2.03
N VAL A 160 -13.29 -8.18 -3.06
CA VAL A 160 -14.15 -8.89 -4.01
C VAL A 160 -14.75 -10.15 -3.37
N LEU A 161 -14.00 -10.86 -2.53
CA LEU A 161 -14.48 -12.10 -1.90
C LEU A 161 -15.58 -11.81 -0.87
N PHE A 162 -15.39 -10.82 0.01
CA PHE A 162 -16.31 -10.51 1.09
C PHE A 162 -17.24 -9.34 0.72
N ARG A 163 -18.55 -9.53 0.88
CA ARG A 163 -19.55 -8.47 0.62
C ARG A 163 -19.53 -7.37 1.70
N ARG A 164 -19.04 -7.67 2.90
CA ARG A 164 -18.93 -6.72 4.02
C ARG A 164 -17.51 -6.14 4.11
N ASN A 165 -17.41 -4.81 4.05
CA ASN A 165 -16.16 -4.07 4.15
C ASN A 165 -15.32 -4.47 5.38
N GLY A 166 -15.92 -4.60 6.57
CA GLY A 166 -15.17 -4.95 7.78
C GLY A 166 -14.48 -6.33 7.72
N LEU A 167 -15.15 -7.33 7.13
CA LEU A 167 -14.58 -8.68 7.01
C LEU A 167 -13.39 -8.71 6.04
N ALA A 168 -13.48 -7.98 4.92
CA ALA A 168 -12.37 -7.91 3.96
C ALA A 168 -11.09 -7.35 4.59
N ILE A 169 -11.20 -6.28 5.39
CA ILE A 169 -10.05 -5.68 6.09
C ILE A 169 -9.51 -6.64 7.14
N PHE A 170 -10.39 -7.28 7.92
CA PHE A 170 -9.98 -8.21 8.96
C PHE A 170 -9.19 -9.39 8.38
N PHE A 171 -9.68 -10.00 7.29
CA PHE A 171 -8.97 -11.08 6.62
C PHE A 171 -7.65 -10.63 6.00
N TYR A 172 -7.60 -9.42 5.43
CA TYR A 172 -6.35 -8.87 4.92
C TYR A 172 -5.29 -8.77 6.04
N TYR A 173 -5.63 -8.17 7.19
CA TYR A 173 -4.69 -8.07 8.29
C TYR A 173 -4.33 -9.43 8.89
N GLY A 174 -5.30 -10.34 8.98
CA GLY A 174 -5.07 -11.71 9.43
C GLY A 174 -4.06 -12.42 8.54
N VAL A 175 -4.22 -12.36 7.21
CA VAL A 175 -3.31 -13.00 6.28
C VAL A 175 -1.96 -12.28 6.19
N PHE A 176 -1.93 -10.96 6.35
CA PHE A 176 -0.66 -10.23 6.29
C PHE A 176 0.20 -10.45 7.54
N TYR A 177 -0.37 -10.28 8.75
CA TYR A 177 0.38 -10.32 10.02
C TYR A 177 0.32 -11.66 10.76
N LEU A 178 -0.80 -12.38 10.71
CA LEU A 178 -0.92 -13.63 11.48
C LEU A 178 -0.32 -14.83 10.75
N MET A 179 -0.08 -14.70 9.44
CA MET A 179 0.39 -15.82 8.63
C MET A 179 1.81 -16.27 9.00
N GLN A 180 2.67 -15.34 9.42
CA GLN A 180 4.00 -15.69 9.95
C GLN A 180 3.87 -16.62 11.17
N TYR A 181 3.07 -16.23 12.16
CA TYR A 181 2.85 -17.02 13.37
C TYR A 181 2.19 -18.38 13.07
N PHE A 182 1.30 -18.43 12.09
CA PHE A 182 0.66 -19.67 11.67
C PHE A 182 1.66 -20.65 11.02
N LEU A 183 2.61 -20.16 10.23
CA LEU A 183 3.67 -20.99 9.66
C LEU A 183 4.61 -21.55 10.74
N VAL A 184 4.96 -20.74 11.74
CA VAL A 184 5.75 -21.18 12.88
C VAL A 184 5.00 -22.27 13.67
N LEU A 185 3.71 -22.08 13.92
CA LEU A 185 2.86 -23.08 14.61
C LEU A 185 2.84 -24.43 13.87
N LEU A 186 2.80 -24.40 12.54
CA LEU A 186 2.82 -25.60 11.70
C LEU A 186 4.23 -26.16 11.44
N HIS A 187 5.29 -25.59 12.03
CA HIS A 187 6.69 -25.95 11.78
C HIS A 187 7.09 -25.84 10.30
N LEU A 188 6.47 -24.90 9.57
CA LEU A 188 6.67 -24.61 8.15
C LEU A 188 7.50 -23.33 7.94
N GLU A 189 8.49 -23.09 8.81
CA GLU A 189 9.35 -21.89 8.82
C GLU A 189 10.08 -21.65 7.48
N LYS A 190 10.28 -22.70 6.68
CA LYS A 190 10.87 -22.59 5.33
C LYS A 190 10.11 -21.64 4.39
N PHE A 191 8.82 -21.39 4.64
CA PHE A 191 7.98 -20.52 3.82
C PHE A 191 7.91 -19.07 4.32
N GLU A 192 8.33 -18.79 5.55
CA GLU A 192 8.39 -17.44 6.11
C GLU A 192 9.11 -16.42 5.22
N PRO A 193 10.29 -16.71 4.62
CA PRO A 193 10.99 -15.74 3.79
C PRO A 193 10.28 -15.41 2.47
N TYR A 194 9.18 -16.08 2.15
CA TYR A 194 8.34 -15.78 0.98
C TYR A 194 7.10 -14.95 1.32
N LEU A 195 6.87 -14.63 2.60
CA LEU A 195 5.81 -13.71 3.00
C LEU A 195 6.17 -12.27 2.63
N LEU A 196 5.13 -11.46 2.35
CA LEU A 196 5.28 -10.04 2.04
C LEU A 196 5.81 -9.24 3.24
N GLU A 197 5.35 -9.57 4.45
CA GLU A 197 5.84 -8.98 5.71
C GLU A 197 7.35 -9.18 5.88
N ALA A 198 7.84 -10.41 5.66
CA ALA A 198 9.26 -10.75 5.76
C ALA A 198 10.15 -9.96 4.78
N GLN A 199 9.60 -9.48 3.65
CA GLN A 199 10.37 -8.65 2.71
C GLN A 199 10.72 -7.28 3.28
N PHE A 200 9.91 -6.72 4.18
CA PHE A 200 10.24 -5.46 4.85
C PHE A 200 11.43 -5.60 5.80
N ALA A 201 11.62 -6.77 6.41
CA ALA A 201 12.82 -7.06 7.19
C ALA A 201 14.09 -7.03 6.32
N VAL A 202 14.00 -7.46 5.05
CA VAL A 202 15.11 -7.36 4.09
C VAL A 202 15.39 -5.90 3.69
N ILE A 203 14.33 -5.11 3.47
CA ILE A 203 14.45 -3.68 3.10
C ILE A 203 15.03 -2.84 4.24
N ARG A 204 14.79 -3.23 5.50
CA ARG A 204 15.32 -2.53 6.68
C ARG A 204 16.82 -2.77 6.90
N LYS A 205 17.41 -3.85 6.37
CA LYS A 205 18.84 -4.15 6.60
C LYS A 205 19.76 -3.02 6.10
N PRO A 206 20.85 -2.69 6.81
CA PRO A 206 21.75 -1.61 6.42
C PRO A 206 22.51 -1.92 5.12
N SER A 207 22.84 -3.18 4.84
CA SER A 207 23.50 -3.62 3.61
C SER A 207 22.53 -3.77 2.44
N VAL A 208 22.81 -3.10 1.32
CA VAL A 208 22.06 -3.23 0.06
C VAL A 208 22.43 -4.53 -0.64
N THR A 209 21.99 -5.67 -0.10
CA THR A 209 22.17 -6.97 -0.74
C THR A 209 20.93 -7.32 -1.57
N SER A 210 21.12 -7.45 -2.89
CA SER A 210 20.20 -7.97 -3.91
C SER A 210 18.69 -7.78 -3.63
N PHE A 211 18.14 -6.64 -4.07
CA PHE A 211 16.69 -6.36 -4.07
C PHE A 211 15.85 -7.27 -4.99
N GLN A 212 16.46 -8.23 -5.66
CA GLN A 212 15.79 -9.17 -6.58
C GLN A 212 14.76 -10.05 -5.86
N LYS A 213 15.05 -10.50 -4.62
CA LYS A 213 14.13 -11.38 -3.88
C LYS A 213 12.81 -10.70 -3.52
N PRO A 214 12.78 -9.50 -2.89
CA PRO A 214 11.53 -8.77 -2.65
C PRO A 214 10.72 -8.51 -3.92
N LEU A 215 11.39 -8.15 -5.02
CA LEU A 215 10.73 -7.90 -6.30
C LEU A 215 10.07 -9.16 -6.86
N MET A 216 10.75 -10.31 -6.82
CA MET A 216 10.17 -11.58 -7.27
C MET A 216 8.96 -12.00 -6.41
N VAL A 217 9.10 -11.94 -5.08
CA VAL A 217 8.01 -12.33 -4.17
C VAL A 217 6.79 -11.43 -4.38
N SER A 218 6.99 -10.12 -4.50
CA SER A 218 5.89 -9.18 -4.78
C SER A 218 5.24 -9.43 -6.14
N ALA A 219 6.01 -9.72 -7.19
CA ALA A 219 5.47 -10.02 -8.51
C ALA A 219 4.64 -11.31 -8.54
N VAL A 220 5.13 -12.39 -7.90
CA VAL A 220 4.43 -13.67 -7.85
C VAL A 220 3.14 -13.56 -7.04
N THR A 221 3.20 -12.96 -5.85
CA THR A 221 2.00 -12.74 -5.01
C THR A 221 0.98 -11.86 -5.71
N ALA A 222 1.41 -10.77 -6.35
CA ALA A 222 0.52 -9.91 -7.13
C ALA A 222 -0.18 -10.67 -8.26
N LEU A 223 0.54 -11.52 -8.99
CA LEU A 223 0.00 -12.31 -10.07
C LEU A 223 -1.03 -13.33 -9.57
N VAL A 224 -0.71 -14.07 -8.49
CA VAL A 224 -1.62 -15.06 -7.90
C VAL A 224 -2.92 -14.42 -7.44
N PHE A 225 -2.84 -13.32 -6.68
CA PHE A 225 -4.04 -12.62 -6.19
C PHE A 225 -4.79 -11.89 -7.30
N PHE A 226 -4.11 -11.42 -8.35
CA PHE A 226 -4.77 -10.85 -9.52
C PHE A 226 -5.61 -11.91 -10.26
N ILE A 227 -5.06 -13.08 -10.54
CA ILE A 227 -5.80 -14.17 -11.20
C ILE A 227 -6.97 -14.62 -10.31
N ALA A 228 -6.72 -14.85 -9.02
CA ALA A 228 -7.75 -15.24 -8.08
C ALA A 228 -8.88 -14.19 -7.98
N GLY A 229 -8.52 -12.90 -7.93
CA GLY A 229 -9.45 -11.78 -7.92
C GLY A 229 -10.27 -11.67 -9.19
N ALA A 230 -9.63 -11.79 -10.35
CA ALA A 230 -10.31 -11.77 -11.65
C ALA A 230 -11.30 -12.93 -11.79
N VAL A 231 -10.94 -14.14 -11.34
CA VAL A 231 -11.82 -15.32 -11.37
C VAL A 231 -12.98 -15.16 -10.39
N ALA A 232 -12.71 -14.72 -9.16
CA ALA A 232 -13.75 -14.48 -8.15
C ALA A 232 -14.74 -13.41 -8.62
N PHE A 233 -14.25 -12.33 -9.25
CA PHE A 233 -15.08 -11.26 -9.78
C PHE A 233 -15.98 -11.71 -10.94
N ARG A 234 -15.52 -12.65 -11.77
CA ARG A 234 -16.34 -13.24 -12.84
C ARG A 234 -17.50 -14.06 -12.29
N LYS A 235 -17.22 -14.91 -11.29
CA LYS A 235 -18.17 -15.88 -10.72
C LYS A 235 -19.14 -15.27 -9.70
N LYS A 236 -18.91 -14.02 -9.26
CA LYS A 236 -19.77 -13.38 -8.26
C LYS A 236 -21.13 -13.04 -8.88
N ASP A 237 -22.16 -13.77 -8.46
CA ASP A 237 -23.54 -13.52 -8.86
C ASP A 237 -24.03 -12.20 -8.26
N LEU A 238 -24.49 -11.31 -9.13
CA LEU A 238 -25.10 -10.04 -8.75
C LEU A 238 -26.59 -10.30 -8.45
N CYS A 239 -26.88 -10.95 -7.33
CA CYS A 239 -28.23 -11.05 -6.79
C CYS A 239 -28.61 -9.79 -6.01
#